data_AF-A0A6N4SS29-F1
#
_entry.id   AF-A0A6N4SS29-F1
#
_cell.length_a   1.000
_cell.length_b   1.000
_cell.length_c   1.000
_cell.angle_alpha   90.00
_cell.angle_beta   90.00
_cell.angle_gamma   90.00
#
_symmetry.space_group_name_H-M   'P 1'
#
loop_
_entity.id
_entity.type
_entity.pdbx_description
1 polymer ?
#
loop_
_entity_poly.entity_id
_entity_poly.type
_entity_poly.pdbx_seq_one_letter_code
_entity_poly.pdbx_strand_id
1 'polypeptide(L)'
;MKKIFYLFILILSFYACNVKEQSEIQKEVLASEEVIEIDADDLLKSFAKDSSASADKYIGKVLSVHGKVRFFEQLDTIVFTKNDSLPDIIKWVVERLESDINTSNIIFKEVVSTKNMPSYSLNATFPREYRKDLIGIKEKSNINVKGKLEHISTIYQEMPDSSKKTLTYMLSLQGCVLEKKK
;
A
#
# COMPACT_ATOMS: atom_id res chain seq x y z
N MET A 1 -16.76 -32.12 -11.57
CA MET A 1 -17.71 -31.01 -11.29
C MET A 1 -17.39 -30.21 -10.02
N LYS A 2 -16.91 -30.80 -8.91
CA LYS A 2 -16.58 -30.03 -7.68
C LYS A 2 -15.47 -28.97 -7.82
N LYS A 3 -14.44 -29.19 -8.66
CA LYS A 3 -13.31 -28.25 -8.81
C LYS A 3 -13.68 -26.92 -9.50
N ILE A 4 -14.69 -26.92 -10.38
CA ILE A 4 -15.16 -25.71 -11.10
C ILE A 4 -15.97 -24.80 -10.16
N PHE A 5 -16.68 -25.41 -9.20
CA PHE A 5 -17.48 -24.68 -8.22
C PHE A 5 -16.61 -23.84 -7.27
N TYR A 6 -15.45 -24.37 -6.84
CA TYR A 6 -14.51 -23.61 -6.02
C TYR A 6 -13.87 -22.44 -6.77
N LEU A 7 -13.61 -22.59 -8.08
CA LEU A 7 -13.10 -21.50 -8.91
C LEU A 7 -14.15 -20.38 -9.04
N PHE A 8 -15.42 -20.74 -9.22
CA PHE A 8 -16.52 -19.77 -9.32
C PHE A 8 -16.76 -19.02 -7.99
N ILE A 9 -16.66 -19.70 -6.85
CA ILE A 9 -16.75 -19.07 -5.53
C ILE A 9 -15.57 -18.12 -5.31
N LEU A 10 -14.35 -18.50 -5.71
CA LEU A 10 -13.18 -17.63 -5.62
C LEU A 10 -13.38 -16.35 -6.45
N ILE A 11 -13.84 -16.49 -7.69
CA ILE A 11 -14.09 -15.38 -8.62
C ILE A 11 -15.20 -14.45 -8.09
N LEU A 12 -16.29 -15.01 -7.53
CA LEU A 12 -17.37 -14.23 -6.92
C LEU A 12 -16.91 -13.49 -5.65
N SER A 13 -16.00 -14.07 -4.85
CA SER A 13 -15.42 -13.38 -3.69
C SER A 13 -14.50 -12.21 -4.07
N PHE A 14 -13.89 -12.22 -5.25
CA PHE A 14 -13.15 -11.05 -5.77
C PHE A 14 -14.08 -9.96 -6.34
N TYR A 15 -15.25 -10.33 -6.88
CA TYR A 15 -16.27 -9.35 -7.30
C TYR A 15 -16.96 -8.66 -6.12
N ALA A 16 -17.11 -9.35 -4.98
CA ALA A 16 -17.73 -8.80 -3.78
C ALA A 16 -16.79 -7.91 -2.95
N CYS A 17 -15.48 -7.99 -3.17
CA CYS A 17 -14.51 -7.12 -2.55
C CYS A 17 -14.18 -6.01 -3.54
N ASN A 18 -14.76 -4.83 -3.34
CA ASN A 18 -14.60 -3.64 -4.17
C ASN A 18 -13.18 -3.05 -3.98
N VAL A 19 -12.15 -3.85 -4.24
CA VAL A 19 -10.75 -3.47 -4.15
C VAL A 19 -10.42 -2.68 -5.41
N LYS A 20 -10.66 -1.37 -5.36
CA LYS A 20 -10.30 -0.42 -6.42
C LYS A 20 -8.89 -0.71 -6.91
N GLU A 21 -8.71 -0.67 -8.23
CA GLU A 21 -7.40 -0.87 -8.82
C GLU A 21 -6.47 0.29 -8.41
N GLN A 22 -5.17 0.03 -8.23
CA GLN A 22 -4.21 1.09 -7.90
C GLN A 22 -4.24 2.25 -8.90
N SER A 23 -4.53 1.94 -10.18
CA SER A 23 -4.68 2.92 -11.26
C SER A 23 -5.91 3.83 -11.10
N GLU A 24 -7.02 3.34 -10.53
CA GLU A 24 -8.21 4.15 -10.24
C GLU A 24 -7.98 5.09 -9.06
N ILE A 25 -7.40 4.57 -7.98
CA ILE A 25 -7.04 5.36 -6.79
C ILE A 25 -6.07 6.47 -7.19
N GLN A 26 -5.14 6.19 -8.10
CA GLN A 26 -4.21 7.18 -8.60
C GLN A 26 -4.89 8.32 -9.37
N LYS A 27 -5.92 8.03 -10.17
CA LYS A 27 -6.69 9.08 -10.84
C LYS A 27 -7.34 10.01 -9.82
N GLU A 28 -7.86 9.46 -8.72
CA GLU A 28 -8.39 10.25 -7.59
C GLU A 28 -7.28 11.09 -6.94
N VAL A 29 -6.09 10.53 -6.68
CA VAL A 29 -4.96 11.24 -6.09
C VAL A 29 -4.50 12.42 -6.96
N LEU A 30 -4.41 12.22 -8.28
CA LEU A 30 -4.00 13.27 -9.21
C LEU A 30 -5.06 14.36 -9.35
N ALA A 31 -6.35 14.01 -9.33
CA ALA A 31 -7.45 14.95 -9.46
C ALA A 31 -7.79 15.68 -8.15
N SER A 32 -7.30 15.21 -6.99
CA SER A 32 -7.63 15.80 -5.69
C SER A 32 -7.04 17.19 -5.51
N GLU A 33 -7.92 18.18 -5.36
CA GLU A 33 -7.62 19.57 -4.99
C GLU A 33 -7.38 19.70 -3.48
N GLU A 34 -8.12 18.93 -2.68
CA GLU A 34 -7.91 18.84 -1.23
C GLU A 34 -6.77 17.86 -0.94
N VAL A 35 -5.67 18.37 -0.37
CA VAL A 35 -4.49 17.58 0.00
C VAL A 35 -4.08 17.96 1.41
N ILE A 36 -3.97 16.98 2.29
CA ILE A 36 -3.49 17.19 3.65
C ILE A 36 -1.98 16.97 3.67
N GLU A 37 -1.21 18.04 3.89
CA GLU A 37 0.24 17.95 4.09
C GLU A 37 0.54 17.45 5.51
N ILE A 38 1.37 16.42 5.63
CA ILE A 38 1.74 15.85 6.93
C ILE A 38 3.13 15.19 6.89
N ASP A 39 3.88 15.28 7.99
CA ASP A 39 5.10 14.51 8.16
C ASP A 39 4.77 13.05 8.52
N ALA A 40 5.51 12.09 7.94
CA ALA A 40 5.30 10.67 8.17
C ALA A 40 5.40 10.31 9.66
N ASP A 41 6.33 10.90 10.42
CA ASP A 41 6.49 10.62 11.85
C ASP A 41 5.28 11.15 12.64
N ASP A 42 4.73 12.29 12.26
CA ASP A 42 3.59 12.88 12.96
C ASP A 42 2.28 12.16 12.62
N LEU A 43 2.12 11.68 11.39
CA LEU A 43 1.03 10.78 11.01
C LEU A 43 1.08 9.52 11.88
N LEU A 44 2.24 8.86 11.96
CA LEU A 44 2.38 7.63 12.74
C LEU A 44 2.17 7.84 14.24
N LYS A 45 2.70 8.95 14.81
CA LYS A 45 2.42 9.33 16.20
C LYS A 45 0.94 9.57 16.46
N SER A 46 0.21 10.15 15.51
CA SER A 46 -1.22 10.40 15.68
C SER A 46 -2.00 9.08 15.81
N PHE A 47 -1.71 8.11 14.94
CA PHE A 47 -2.31 6.77 15.02
C PHE A 47 -1.89 6.00 16.28
N ALA A 48 -0.64 6.15 16.73
CA ALA A 48 -0.18 5.56 17.98
C ALA A 48 -0.84 6.17 19.22
N LYS A 49 -1.23 7.45 19.15
CA LYS A 49 -1.90 8.17 20.25
C LYS A 49 -3.40 7.87 20.32
N ASP A 50 -4.07 7.96 19.17
CA ASP A 50 -5.51 7.72 19.03
C ASP A 50 -5.80 7.27 17.59
N SER A 51 -5.90 5.95 17.41
CA SER A 51 -6.10 5.36 16.09
C SER A 51 -7.50 5.64 15.53
N SER A 52 -8.52 5.77 16.39
CA SER A 52 -9.90 6.04 15.95
C SER A 52 -10.03 7.46 15.41
N ALA A 53 -9.61 8.46 16.20
CA ALA A 53 -9.68 9.85 15.77
C ALA A 53 -8.77 10.12 14.55
N SER A 54 -7.62 9.45 14.47
CA SER A 54 -6.73 9.55 13.31
C SER A 54 -7.32 8.87 12.07
N ALA A 55 -8.02 7.74 12.22
CA ALA A 55 -8.72 7.09 11.13
C ALA A 55 -9.80 8.01 10.55
N ASP A 56 -10.64 8.62 11.39
CA ASP A 56 -11.69 9.55 10.95
C ASP A 56 -11.12 10.77 10.22
N LYS A 57 -9.92 11.21 10.62
CA LYS A 57 -9.27 12.38 10.03
C LYS A 57 -8.59 12.09 8.70
N TYR A 58 -7.95 10.93 8.54
CA TYR A 58 -7.01 10.68 7.44
C TYR A 58 -7.43 9.56 6.48
N ILE A 59 -8.21 8.57 6.93
CA ILE A 59 -8.59 7.45 6.07
C ILE A 59 -9.55 7.92 4.98
N GLY A 60 -9.32 7.46 3.76
CA GLY A 60 -10.03 7.89 2.55
C GLY A 60 -9.60 9.27 2.02
N LYS A 61 -8.66 9.96 2.69
CA LYS A 61 -8.17 11.29 2.27
C LYS A 61 -6.88 11.18 1.48
N VAL A 62 -6.67 12.15 0.60
CA VAL A 62 -5.41 12.32 -0.14
C VAL A 62 -4.45 13.12 0.73
N LEU A 63 -3.30 12.53 1.00
CA LEU A 63 -2.24 13.09 1.82
C LEU A 63 -1.03 13.41 0.93
N SER A 64 -0.35 14.52 1.21
CA SER A 64 1.04 14.73 0.80
C SER A 64 1.91 14.44 2.03
N VAL A 65 2.62 13.32 1.98
CA VAL A 65 3.45 12.86 3.08
C VAL A 65 4.91 13.21 2.81
N HIS A 66 5.48 14.05 3.67
CA HIS A 66 6.92 14.24 3.73
C HIS A 66 7.54 13.18 4.64
N GLY A 67 8.59 12.52 4.19
CA GLY A 67 9.25 11.56 5.05
C GLY A 67 10.58 11.03 4.53
N LYS A 68 11.29 10.38 5.43
CA LYS A 68 12.55 9.70 5.13
C LYS A 68 12.29 8.24 4.78
N VAL A 69 12.77 7.82 3.62
CA VAL A 69 12.71 6.42 3.16
C VAL A 69 13.50 5.56 4.14
N ARG A 70 12.85 4.56 4.75
CA ARG A 70 13.55 3.56 5.57
C ARG A 70 13.95 2.36 4.72
N PHE A 71 12.99 1.86 3.96
CA PHE A 71 13.17 0.72 3.08
C PHE A 71 12.47 1.00 1.75
N PHE A 72 13.11 0.59 0.66
CA PHE A 72 12.55 0.68 -0.68
C PHE A 72 12.53 -0.72 -1.27
N GLU A 73 11.33 -1.17 -1.62
CA GLU A 73 11.10 -2.47 -2.24
C GLU A 73 10.59 -2.30 -3.66
N GLN A 74 11.26 -2.96 -4.60
CA GLN A 74 10.79 -3.11 -5.96
C GLN A 74 10.69 -4.60 -6.25
N LEU A 75 9.47 -5.12 -6.28
CA LEU A 75 9.20 -6.50 -6.66
C LEU A 75 9.13 -6.58 -8.19
N ASP A 76 10.24 -6.98 -8.80
CA ASP A 76 10.33 -7.33 -10.23
C ASP A 76 10.24 -8.85 -10.37
N THR A 77 9.12 -9.44 -9.97
CA THR A 77 9.13 -10.89 -9.72
C THR A 77 8.48 -11.73 -10.81
N ILE A 78 7.53 -11.22 -11.60
CA ILE A 78 6.79 -12.08 -12.53
C ILE A 78 6.49 -11.37 -13.86
N VAL A 79 7.14 -11.81 -14.94
CA VAL A 79 6.72 -11.55 -16.31
C VAL A 79 5.68 -12.61 -16.68
N PHE A 80 4.42 -12.22 -16.78
CA PHE A 80 3.36 -13.11 -17.24
C PHE A 80 3.42 -13.22 -18.77
N THR A 81 3.75 -14.40 -19.30
CA THR A 81 3.58 -14.68 -20.73
C THR A 81 2.09 -14.83 -21.02
N LYS A 82 1.43 -13.72 -21.36
CA LYS A 82 0.02 -13.74 -21.78
C LYS A 82 -0.09 -14.41 -23.12
N ASN A 83 -0.90 -15.46 -23.20
CA ASN A 83 -1.29 -16.05 -24.47
C ASN A 83 -2.61 -15.39 -24.89
N ASP A 84 -2.72 -14.86 -26.11
CA ASP A 84 -3.91 -14.14 -26.59
C ASP A 84 -5.18 -15.00 -26.65
N SER A 85 -5.04 -16.30 -26.39
CA SER A 85 -6.10 -17.31 -26.36
C SER A 85 -6.69 -17.56 -24.96
N LEU A 86 -6.29 -16.80 -23.94
CA LEU A 86 -6.90 -16.90 -22.60
C LEU A 86 -8.35 -16.36 -22.62
N PRO A 87 -9.32 -17.06 -21.99
CA PRO A 87 -10.65 -16.52 -21.74
C PRO A 87 -10.58 -15.17 -21.01
N ASP A 88 -11.46 -14.22 -21.38
CA ASP A 88 -11.42 -12.84 -20.89
C ASP A 88 -11.35 -12.71 -19.37
N ILE A 89 -12.05 -13.58 -18.63
CA ILE A 89 -12.04 -13.56 -17.16
C ILE A 89 -10.69 -13.98 -16.58
N ILE A 90 -10.00 -14.92 -17.24
CA ILE A 90 -8.66 -15.36 -16.84
C ILE A 90 -7.65 -14.28 -17.20
N LYS A 91 -7.81 -13.64 -18.36
CA LYS A 91 -6.99 -12.50 -18.77
C LYS A 91 -7.11 -11.34 -17.76
N TRP A 92 -8.33 -11.00 -17.35
CA TRP A 92 -8.59 -9.98 -16.33
C TRP A 92 -7.95 -10.33 -14.98
N VAL A 93 -8.09 -11.58 -14.50
CA VAL A 93 -7.46 -12.01 -13.23
C VAL A 93 -5.93 -11.93 -13.33
N VAL A 94 -5.34 -12.37 -14.44
CA VAL A 94 -3.88 -12.31 -14.65
C VAL A 94 -3.41 -10.86 -14.70
N GLU A 95 -4.14 -9.97 -15.37
CA GLU A 95 -3.85 -8.54 -15.40
C GLU A 95 -3.96 -7.89 -14.02
N ARG A 96 -4.97 -8.26 -13.23
CA ARG A 96 -5.12 -7.80 -11.84
C ARG A 96 -3.96 -8.26 -10.96
N LEU A 97 -3.60 -9.55 -11.02
CA LEU A 97 -2.46 -10.11 -10.29
C LEU A 97 -1.15 -9.47 -10.74
N GLU A 98 -0.95 -9.27 -12.04
CA GLU A 98 0.22 -8.59 -12.58
C GLU A 98 0.30 -7.13 -12.10
N SER A 99 -0.82 -6.42 -12.03
CA SER A 99 -0.90 -5.04 -11.54
C SER A 99 -0.57 -4.96 -10.04
N ASP A 100 -1.12 -5.86 -9.22
CA ASP A 100 -0.85 -5.92 -7.78
C ASP A 100 0.61 -6.32 -7.47
N ILE A 101 1.16 -7.27 -8.24
CA ILE A 101 2.54 -7.77 -8.06
C ILE A 101 3.57 -6.76 -8.59
N ASN A 102 3.27 -6.04 -9.67
CA ASN A 102 4.19 -5.05 -10.25
C ASN A 102 4.05 -3.66 -9.63
N THR A 103 3.75 -3.59 -8.34
CA THR A 103 3.86 -2.35 -7.58
C THR A 103 5.30 -2.12 -7.11
N SER A 104 5.58 -0.91 -6.65
CA SER A 104 6.79 -0.58 -5.91
C SER A 104 6.39 0.03 -4.57
N ASN A 105 7.09 -0.33 -3.50
CA ASN A 105 6.72 0.06 -2.15
C ASN A 105 7.84 0.88 -1.49
N ILE A 106 7.47 2.00 -0.88
CA ILE A 106 8.34 2.77 0.01
C ILE A 106 7.79 2.67 1.41
N ILE A 107 8.60 2.13 2.32
CA ILE A 107 8.25 2.09 3.74
C ILE A 107 8.89 3.30 4.41
N PHE A 108 8.04 4.20 4.87
CA PHE A 108 8.41 5.24 5.81
C PHE A 108 8.51 4.63 7.21
N LYS A 109 9.42 5.19 8.00
CA LYS A 109 9.85 4.78 9.35
C LYS A 109 8.79 4.01 10.17
N GLU A 110 9.25 3.06 10.98
CA GLU A 110 8.42 2.42 12.01
C GLU A 110 8.53 3.21 13.32
N VAL A 111 7.40 3.56 13.93
CA VAL A 111 7.39 3.96 15.33
C VAL A 111 7.53 2.67 16.14
N VAL A 112 8.75 2.40 16.62
CA VAL A 112 9.06 1.20 17.40
C VAL A 112 8.38 1.29 18.76
N SER A 113 7.61 0.24 19.04
CA SER A 113 6.94 -0.07 20.29
C SER A 113 7.79 0.25 21.53
N THR A 114 7.26 1.06 22.45
CA THR A 114 7.59 0.93 23.88
C THR A 114 6.74 -0.19 24.46
N LYS A 115 7.15 -0.79 25.59
CA LYS A 115 6.68 -2.09 26.16
C LYS A 115 5.17 -2.44 26.06
N ASN A 116 4.26 -1.49 25.85
CA ASN A 116 2.80 -1.68 25.76
C ASN A 116 2.11 -1.01 24.54
N MET A 117 2.82 -0.47 23.54
CA MET A 117 2.19 0.15 22.35
C MET A 117 2.49 -0.65 21.08
N PRO A 118 1.51 -0.87 20.19
CA PRO A 118 1.76 -1.52 18.91
C PRO A 118 2.65 -0.64 18.02
N SER A 119 3.48 -1.25 17.18
CA SER A 119 4.28 -0.48 16.23
C SER A 119 3.40 -0.05 15.05
N TYR A 120 3.70 1.12 14.50
CA TYR A 120 3.07 1.61 13.28
C TYR A 120 4.12 1.84 12.20
N SER A 121 3.83 1.43 10.98
CA SER A 121 4.59 1.76 9.78
C SER A 121 3.67 2.40 8.73
N LEU A 122 4.26 3.15 7.81
CA LEU A 122 3.55 3.73 6.67
C LEU A 122 4.16 3.17 5.39
N ASN A 123 3.35 2.46 4.61
CA ASN A 123 3.73 1.92 3.31
C ASN A 123 3.09 2.75 2.19
N ALA A 124 3.91 3.25 1.28
CA ALA A 124 3.49 3.94 0.08
C ALA A 124 3.65 3.05 -1.15
N THR A 125 2.53 2.66 -1.73
CA THR A 125 2.46 1.79 -2.90
C THR A 125 2.31 2.61 -4.17
N PHE A 126 3.25 2.42 -5.09
CA PHE A 126 3.33 3.07 -6.39
C PHE A 126 2.90 2.09 -7.49
N PRO A 127 2.02 2.51 -8.41
CA PRO A 127 1.70 1.74 -9.60
C PRO A 127 2.93 1.55 -10.49
N ARG A 128 2.98 0.44 -11.24
CA ARG A 128 4.08 0.08 -12.16
C ARG A 128 4.53 1.23 -13.06
N GLU A 129 3.58 2.01 -13.55
CA GLU A 129 3.76 3.11 -14.50
C GLU A 129 4.69 4.22 -13.97
N TYR A 130 4.78 4.35 -12.64
CA TYR A 130 5.52 5.39 -11.94
C TYR A 130 6.86 4.91 -11.40
N ARG A 131 7.25 3.66 -11.66
CA ARG A 131 8.58 3.13 -11.31
C ARG A 131 9.72 4.00 -11.83
N LYS A 132 9.55 4.57 -13.03
CA LYS A 132 10.53 5.50 -13.62
C LYS A 132 10.79 6.72 -12.75
N ASP A 133 9.80 7.19 -12.00
CA ASP A 133 9.95 8.34 -11.11
C ASP A 133 10.66 7.96 -9.80
N LEU A 134 10.65 6.67 -9.44
CA LEU A 134 11.36 6.13 -8.27
C LEU A 134 12.86 5.89 -8.51
N ILE A 135 13.32 6.02 -9.75
CA ILE A 135 14.73 5.80 -10.11
C ILE A 135 15.60 6.77 -9.29
N GLY A 136 16.57 6.20 -8.56
CA GLY A 136 17.51 6.98 -7.74
C GLY A 136 17.04 7.27 -6.33
N ILE A 137 15.80 6.89 -5.95
CA ILE A 137 15.39 6.84 -4.56
C ILE A 137 16.19 5.74 -3.85
N LYS A 138 16.77 6.10 -2.71
CA LYS A 138 17.57 5.21 -1.87
C LYS A 138 17.03 5.28 -0.45
N GLU A 139 17.39 4.30 0.36
CA GLU A 139 17.22 4.41 1.80
C GLU A 139 17.85 5.71 2.31
N LYS A 140 17.18 6.33 3.29
CA LYS A 140 17.52 7.63 3.90
C LYS A 140 17.26 8.85 3.01
N SER A 141 16.80 8.70 1.78
CA SER A 141 16.31 9.83 0.98
C SER A 141 15.10 10.48 1.64
N ASN A 142 15.06 11.81 1.67
CA ASN A 142 13.87 12.57 2.05
C ASN A 142 13.04 12.81 0.79
N ILE A 143 11.79 12.37 0.82
CA ILE A 143 10.87 12.46 -0.33
C ILE A 143 9.52 13.02 0.11
N ASN A 144 8.78 13.52 -0.87
CA ASN A 144 7.37 13.89 -0.73
C ASN A 144 6.56 12.94 -1.60
N VAL A 145 5.58 12.28 -0.99
CA VAL A 145 4.70 11.34 -1.68
C VAL A 145 3.27 11.78 -1.51
N LYS A 146 2.59 12.04 -2.63
CA LYS A 146 1.14 12.25 -2.64
C LYS A 146 0.47 10.91 -2.85
N GLY A 147 -0.52 10.57 -2.04
CA GLY A 147 -1.27 9.32 -2.15
C GLY A 147 -2.53 9.33 -1.29
N LYS A 148 -3.38 8.33 -1.45
CA LYS A 148 -4.62 8.20 -0.68
C LYS A 148 -4.45 7.18 0.44
N LEU A 149 -4.76 7.55 1.68
CA LEU A 149 -4.66 6.63 2.80
C LEU A 149 -5.91 5.74 2.86
N GLU A 150 -5.83 4.50 2.38
CA GLU A 150 -7.02 3.66 2.19
C GLU A 150 -7.36 2.80 3.39
N HIS A 151 -6.37 2.15 4.00
CA HIS A 151 -6.62 1.20 5.08
C HIS A 151 -5.44 1.03 6.02
N ILE A 152 -5.73 0.40 7.16
CA ILE A 152 -4.76 -0.01 8.17
C ILE A 152 -4.74 -1.53 8.16
N SER A 153 -3.61 -2.11 7.77
CA SER A 153 -3.39 -3.56 7.85
C SER A 153 -2.77 -3.93 9.19
N THR A 154 -3.10 -5.11 9.70
CA THR A 154 -2.48 -5.65 10.91
C THR A 154 -1.57 -6.81 10.52
N ILE A 155 -0.30 -6.69 10.89
CA ILE A 155 0.71 -7.74 10.73
C ILE A 155 0.97 -8.32 12.11
N TYR A 156 0.65 -9.59 12.26
CA TYR A 156 0.90 -10.35 13.47
C TYR A 156 2.09 -11.28 13.22
N GLN A 157 3.14 -11.15 14.03
CA GLN A 157 4.30 -12.03 13.97
C GLN A 157 4.49 -12.73 15.32
N GLU A 158 4.48 -14.05 15.28
CA GLU A 158 4.85 -14.92 16.39
C GLU A 158 6.26 -15.43 16.13
N MET A 159 7.19 -15.13 17.03
CA MET A 159 8.57 -15.59 16.85
C MET A 159 8.67 -17.08 17.19
N PRO A 160 9.40 -17.89 16.39
CA PRO A 160 9.44 -19.36 16.55
C PRO A 160 9.85 -19.84 17.95
N ASP A 161 10.57 -19.01 18.67
CA ASP A 161 11.34 -19.31 19.88
C ASP A 161 10.97 -18.36 21.05
N SER A 162 9.92 -17.54 20.90
CA SER A 162 9.45 -16.63 21.94
C SER A 162 7.93 -16.64 22.09
N SER A 163 7.42 -16.61 23.33
CA SER A 163 6.01 -16.30 23.62
C SER A 163 5.62 -14.84 23.31
N LYS A 164 6.57 -14.03 22.81
CA LYS A 164 6.34 -12.64 22.43
C LYS A 164 5.64 -12.55 21.09
N LYS A 165 4.47 -11.95 21.12
CA LYS A 165 3.65 -11.61 19.96
C LYS A 165 3.93 -10.15 19.61
N THR A 166 4.35 -9.89 18.38
CA THR A 166 4.52 -8.52 17.89
C THR A 166 3.33 -8.18 17.02
N LEU A 167 2.66 -7.08 17.35
CA LEU A 167 1.57 -6.52 16.58
C LEU A 167 2.04 -5.23 15.93
N THR A 168 2.11 -5.24 14.60
CA THR A 168 2.46 -4.07 13.79
C THR A 168 1.25 -3.66 12.97
N TYR A 169 0.90 -2.38 13.01
CA TYR A 169 -0.08 -1.79 12.12
C TYR A 169 0.63 -1.12 10.94
N MET A 170 0.17 -1.39 9.73
CA MET A 170 0.70 -0.80 8.51
C MET A 170 -0.37 0.11 7.90
N LEU A 171 -0.09 1.41 7.90
CA LEU A 171 -0.87 2.41 7.20
C LEU A 171 -0.57 2.31 5.70
N SER A 172 -1.59 2.09 4.87
CA SER A 172 -1.44 1.89 3.43
C SER A 172 -1.79 3.16 2.65
N LEU A 173 -0.76 3.83 2.13
CA LEU A 173 -0.89 4.93 1.17
C LEU A 173 -0.86 4.35 -0.24
N GLN A 174 -1.93 4.56 -1.01
CA GLN A 174 -2.17 3.94 -2.31
C GLN A 174 -2.28 4.96 -3.44
N GLY A 175 -2.09 4.49 -4.68
CA GLY A 175 -2.08 5.36 -5.87
C GLY A 175 -0.98 6.42 -5.82
N CYS A 176 0.16 6.09 -5.20
CA CYS A 176 1.18 7.07 -4.86
C CYS A 176 1.86 7.68 -6.08
N VAL A 177 2.23 8.95 -5.96
CA VAL A 177 3.10 9.69 -6.90
C VAL A 177 4.15 10.48 -6.13
N LEU A 178 5.36 10.57 -6.68
CA LEU A 178 6.40 11.44 -6.13
C LEU A 178 6.13 12.89 -6.48
N GLU A 179 6.11 13.75 -5.48
CA GLU A 179 6.06 15.19 -5.70
C GLU A 179 7.48 15.70 -5.98
N LYS A 180 7.71 16.17 -7.20
CA LYS A 180 8.98 16.82 -7.56
C LYS A 180 9.00 18.20 -6.91
N LYS A 181 10.08 18.55 -6.20
CA LYS A 181 10.31 19.93 -5.76
C LYS A 181 10.31 20.81 -7.02
N LYS A 182 9.39 21.77 -7.07
CA LYS A 182 9.40 22.85 -8.06
C LYS A 182 10.63 23.73 -7.86
#